data_AF-A0AAV0L0G7-F1
#
_entry.id   AF-A0AAV0L0G7-F1
#
_cell.length_a   1.000
_cell.length_b   1.000
_cell.length_c   1.000
_cell.angle_alpha   90.00
_cell.angle_beta   90.00
_cell.angle_gamma   90.00
#
_symmetry.space_group_name_H-M   'P 1'
#
loop_
_entity.id
_entity.type
_entity.pdbx_description
1 polymer ?
#
loop_
_entity_poly.entity_id
_entity_poly.type
_entity_poly.pdbx_seq_one_letter_code
_entity_poly.pdbx_strand_id
1 'polypeptide(L)'
;MAEFVRLKAHYAPRMVGGSPGRTDYWDEGYGVTAMFLDYCNNIKDGFVAQLNANLKEGYSRGYFRELLGKSVDVLWQDYKSKYQMDRP
;
A
#
# COMPACT_ATOMS: atom_id res chain seq x y z
N MET A 1 -17.14 3.21 5.07
CA MET A 1 -16.48 3.96 6.17
C MET A 1 -15.10 4.39 5.71
N ALA A 2 -14.91 5.72 5.66
CA ALA A 2 -13.66 6.35 5.28
C ALA A 2 -12.76 6.48 6.51
N GLU A 3 -11.88 5.49 6.73
CA GLU A 3 -10.82 5.57 7.76
C GLU A 3 -9.40 5.50 7.17
N PHE A 4 -9.22 5.71 5.86
CA PHE A 4 -7.87 5.93 5.31
C PHE A 4 -7.28 7.30 5.74
N VAL A 5 -8.13 8.25 6.10
CA VAL A 5 -7.73 9.63 6.42
C VAL A 5 -7.14 9.74 7.84
N ARG A 6 -7.45 8.81 8.76
CA ARG A 6 -6.91 8.83 10.13
C ARG A 6 -5.48 8.28 10.25
N LEU A 7 -4.91 7.70 9.19
CA LEU A 7 -3.52 7.21 9.22
C LEU A 7 -2.45 8.31 9.24
N LYS A 8 -2.78 9.54 8.82
CA LYS A 8 -1.75 10.57 8.59
C LYS A 8 -1.45 11.49 9.77
N ALA A 9 -2.16 11.37 10.90
CA ALA A 9 -2.02 12.38 11.96
C ALA A 9 -0.71 12.30 12.74
N HIS A 10 -0.06 11.13 12.79
CA HIS A 10 1.22 10.98 13.48
C HIS A 10 2.08 9.99 12.73
N TYR A 11 3.23 10.47 12.26
CA TYR A 11 4.46 9.69 12.07
C TYR A 11 4.59 8.65 13.20
N ALA A 12 4.06 7.44 13.05
CA ALA A 12 4.14 6.41 14.08
C ALA A 12 5.47 5.68 13.85
N PRO A 13 6.53 5.94 14.63
CA PRO A 13 7.92 5.60 14.32
C PRO A 13 8.24 4.10 14.54
N ARG A 14 7.33 3.21 14.15
CA ARG A 14 7.33 1.82 14.57
C ARG A 14 6.61 0.96 13.53
N MET A 15 7.36 0.57 12.51
CA MET A 15 7.10 -0.47 11.50
C MET A 15 6.84 -1.87 12.11
N VAL A 16 6.09 -1.97 13.20
CA VAL A 16 5.88 -3.25 13.90
C VAL A 16 4.62 -3.92 13.38
N GLY A 17 4.85 -4.91 12.53
CA GLY A 17 3.92 -6.04 12.37
C GLY A 17 3.25 -6.15 11.01
N GLY A 18 4.01 -6.60 10.02
CA GLY A 18 3.45 -7.12 8.77
C GLY A 18 4.54 -7.79 7.95
N SER A 19 4.90 -9.03 8.23
CA SER A 19 5.88 -9.71 7.38
C SER A 19 5.28 -9.90 5.97
N PRO A 20 5.86 -9.31 4.90
CA PRO A 20 5.35 -9.44 3.53
C PRO A 20 5.23 -10.89 3.06
N GLY A 21 6.04 -11.77 3.66
CA GLY A 21 6.09 -13.19 3.32
C GLY A 21 5.09 -14.07 4.08
N ARG A 22 4.21 -13.52 4.93
CA ARG A 22 3.21 -14.32 5.67
C ARG A 22 1.77 -14.03 5.27
N THR A 23 1.53 -13.03 4.43
CA THR A 23 0.20 -12.69 3.92
C THR A 23 0.14 -12.95 2.42
N ASP A 24 -0.99 -13.47 1.95
CA ASP A 24 -1.27 -13.72 0.55
C ASP A 24 -1.61 -12.40 -0.17
N TYR A 25 -2.29 -11.48 0.52
CA TYR A 25 -2.76 -10.20 0.00
C TYR A 25 -2.17 -9.00 0.76
N TRP A 26 -2.18 -7.85 0.07
CA TRP A 26 -1.67 -6.57 0.58
C TRP A 26 -2.64 -5.90 1.58
N ASP A 27 -3.92 -6.29 1.57
CA ASP A 27 -5.00 -5.72 2.38
C ASP A 27 -5.43 -6.59 3.58
N GLU A 28 -4.72 -7.69 3.87
CA GLU A 28 -5.05 -8.59 4.99
C GLU A 28 -4.85 -7.99 6.39
N GLY A 29 -4.08 -6.91 6.49
CA GLY A 29 -3.82 -6.28 7.77
C GLY A 29 -3.32 -4.86 7.60
N TYR A 30 -3.76 -3.98 8.50
CA TYR A 30 -3.46 -2.56 8.47
C TYR A 30 -1.96 -2.24 8.35
N GLY A 31 -1.10 -3.01 9.03
CA GLY A 31 0.35 -2.87 8.95
C GLY A 31 0.92 -3.23 7.57
N VAL A 32 0.45 -4.33 6.98
CA VAL A 32 0.86 -4.76 5.63
C VAL A 32 0.38 -3.76 4.58
N THR A 33 -0.87 -3.31 4.69
CA THR A 33 -1.45 -2.30 3.82
C THR A 33 -0.69 -1.00 3.86
N ALA A 34 -0.35 -0.50 5.05
CA ALA A 34 0.40 0.73 5.21
C ALA A 34 1.79 0.65 4.53
N MET A 35 2.51 -0.46 4.72
CA MET A 35 3.82 -0.64 4.08
C MET A 35 3.74 -0.78 2.56
N PHE A 36 2.73 -1.49 2.05
CA PHE A 36 2.53 -1.61 0.62
C PHE A 36 2.16 -0.27 -0.04
N LEU A 37 1.31 0.52 0.62
CA LEU A 37 0.94 1.85 0.14
C LEU A 37 2.10 2.83 0.20
N ASP A 38 2.98 2.73 1.21
CA ASP A 38 4.22 3.49 1.27
C ASP A 38 5.15 3.15 0.09
N TYR A 39 5.32 1.85 -0.22
CA TYR A 39 6.04 1.41 -1.41
C TYR A 39 5.44 2.01 -2.69
N CYS A 40 4.11 1.99 -2.84
CA CYS A 40 3.43 2.60 -3.99
C CYS A 40 3.69 4.11 -4.08
N ASN A 41 3.77 4.81 -2.95
CA ASN A 41 4.11 6.23 -2.88
C ASN A 41 5.57 6.53 -3.26
N ASN A 42 6.49 5.59 -2.99
CA ASN A 42 7.87 5.69 -3.45
C ASN A 42 8.01 5.46 -4.97
N ILE A 43 7.08 4.71 -5.60
CA ILE A 43 7.03 4.57 -7.07
C ILE A 43 6.54 5.87 -7.72
N LYS A 44 5.48 6.46 -7.16
CA LYS A 44 4.89 7.71 -7.64
C LYS A 44 4.59 8.62 -6.47
N ASP A 45 5.32 9.72 -6.40
CA ASP A 45 5.08 10.72 -5.37
C ASP A 45 3.63 11.20 -5.40
N GLY A 46 3.01 11.31 -4.22
CA GLY A 46 1.61 11.68 -4.06
C GLY A 46 0.60 10.59 -4.44
N PHE A 47 1.02 9.35 -4.71
CA PHE A 47 0.10 8.22 -4.98
C PHE A 47 -0.98 8.09 -3.91
N VAL A 48 -0.61 8.12 -2.62
CA VAL A 48 -1.56 7.96 -1.51
C VAL A 48 -2.58 9.11 -1.48
N ALA A 49 -2.16 10.32 -1.84
CA ALA A 49 -3.06 11.46 -1.91
C ALA A 49 -4.08 11.31 -3.04
N GLN A 50 -3.65 10.87 -4.22
CA GLN A 50 -4.53 10.62 -5.37
C GLN A 50 -5.47 9.44 -5.11
N LEU A 51 -4.97 8.35 -4.53
CA LEU A 51 -5.80 7.22 -4.11
C LEU A 51 -6.88 7.68 -3.12
N ASN A 52 -6.52 8.46 -2.11
CA ASN A 52 -7.48 9.00 -1.14
C ASN A 52 -8.53 9.93 -1.76
N ALA A 53 -8.17 10.67 -2.82
CA ALA A 53 -9.13 11.48 -3.56
C ALA A 53 -10.17 10.59 -4.26
N ASN A 54 -9.71 9.53 -4.93
CA ASN A 54 -10.57 8.59 -5.64
C ASN A 54 -11.47 7.77 -4.69
N LEU A 55 -10.98 7.46 -3.48
CA LEU A 55 -11.77 6.77 -2.45
C LEU A 55 -13.08 7.49 -2.06
N LYS A 56 -13.20 8.79 -2.33
CA LYS A 56 -14.44 9.54 -2.09
C LYS A 56 -15.59 9.07 -2.97
N GLU A 57 -15.28 8.58 -4.17
CA GLU A 57 -16.26 8.10 -5.15
C GLU A 57 -16.54 6.59 -5.01
N GLY A 58 -15.71 5.89 -4.24
CA GLY A 58 -15.78 4.45 -4.01
C GLY A 58 -14.39 3.83 -4.05
N TYR A 59 -14.26 2.58 -3.60
CA TYR A 59 -13.00 1.86 -3.73
C TYR A 59 -12.99 1.01 -5.01
N SER A 60 -11.90 1.12 -5.79
CA SER A 60 -11.64 0.26 -6.94
C SER A 60 -10.17 -0.18 -6.95
N ARG A 61 -9.94 -1.48 -7.18
CA ARG A 61 -8.59 -2.01 -7.46
C ARG A 61 -8.00 -1.45 -8.75
N GLY A 62 -8.85 -0.92 -9.65
CA GLY A 62 -8.44 -0.27 -10.90
C GLY A 62 -7.58 0.97 -10.69
N TYR A 63 -7.73 1.67 -9.56
CA TYR A 63 -6.96 2.89 -9.28
C TYR A 63 -5.46 2.65 -9.24
N PHE A 64 -5.00 1.47 -8.81
CA PHE A 64 -3.58 1.13 -8.88
C PHE A 64 -3.08 1.11 -10.33
N ARG A 65 -3.87 0.51 -11.24
CA ARG A 65 -3.54 0.48 -12.66
C ARG A 65 -3.61 1.86 -13.30
N GLU A 66 -4.59 2.68 -12.92
CA GLU A 66 -4.75 4.04 -13.44
C GLU A 66 -3.64 4.98 -12.96
N LEU A 67 -3.23 4.87 -11.70
CA LEU A 67 -2.24 5.76 -11.10
C LEU A 67 -0.79 5.33 -11.38
N LEU A 68 -0.51 4.02 -11.35
CA LEU A 68 0.85 3.44 -11.44
C LEU A 68 1.09 2.63 -12.73
N GLY A 69 0.08 2.44 -13.58
CA GLY A 69 0.20 1.67 -14.82
C GLY A 69 0.23 0.15 -14.63
N LYS A 70 0.14 -0.36 -13.39
CA LYS A 70 0.19 -1.79 -13.06
C LYS A 70 -0.99 -2.18 -12.16
N SER A 71 -1.51 -3.40 -12.34
CA SER A 71 -2.52 -3.95 -11.43
C SER A 71 -1.95 -4.10 -10.02
N VAL A 72 -2.82 -3.98 -9.01
CA VAL A 72 -2.44 -4.12 -7.59
C VAL A 72 -1.72 -5.44 -7.30
N ASP A 73 -2.12 -6.53 -7.98
CA ASP A 73 -1.51 -7.84 -7.83
C ASP A 73 -0.04 -7.86 -8.31
N VAL A 74 0.26 -7.19 -9.43
CA VAL A 74 1.63 -7.08 -9.95
C VAL A 74 2.48 -6.24 -9.01
N LEU A 75 1.95 -5.11 -8.54
CA LEU A 75 2.63 -4.25 -7.58
C LEU A 75 2.91 -4.98 -6.26
N TRP A 76 1.97 -5.80 -5.80
CA TRP A 76 2.13 -6.62 -4.59
C TRP A 76 3.23 -7.68 -4.75
N GLN A 77 3.33 -8.31 -5.92
CA GLN A 77 4.43 -9.23 -6.22
C GLN A 77 5.77 -8.49 -6.31
N ASP A 78 5.83 -7.31 -6.95
CA ASP A 78 7.03 -6.48 -6.99
C ASP A 78 7.48 -6.07 -5.56
N TYR A 79 6.53 -5.67 -4.71
CA TYR A 79 6.79 -5.38 -3.30
C TYR A 79 7.37 -6.60 -2.57
N LYS A 80 6.70 -7.76 -2.68
CA LYS A 80 7.19 -8.99 -2.07
C LYS A 80 8.58 -9.35 -2.58
N SER A 81 8.86 -9.25 -3.88
CA SER A 81 10.18 -9.53 -4.44
C SER A 81 11.25 -8.58 -3.88
N LYS A 82 10.92 -7.29 -3.71
CA LYS A 82 11.84 -6.28 -3.16
C LYS A 82 12.20 -6.56 -1.69
N TYR A 83 11.24 -6.98 -0.87
CA TYR A 83 11.42 -7.14 0.57
C TYR A 83 11.57 -8.60 1.04
N GLN A 84 11.35 -9.60 0.19
CA GLN A 84 11.69 -11.01 0.47
C GLN A 84 13.17 -11.31 0.19
N MET A 85 13.83 -10.57 -0.71
CA MET A 85 15.27 -10.72 -1.00
C MET A 85 16.19 -9.99 0.00
N ASP A 86 15.63 -9.14 0.86
CA ASP A 86 16.35 -8.40 1.91
C ASP A 86 16.17 -9.04 3.30
N ARG A 87 15.97 -10.37 3.35
CA ARG A 87 16.11 -11.12 4.60
C ARG A 87 17.50 -11.77 4.63
N PRO A 88 18.34 -11.49 5.65
CA PRO A 88 19.51 -12.33 5.93
C PRO A 88 19.10 -13.75 6.34
#